data_AF-A0A1C7DNU1-F1
#
_entry.id   AF-A0A1C7DNU1-F1
#
_cell.length_a   1.000
_cell.length_b   1.000
_cell.length_c   1.000
_cell.angle_alpha   90.00
_cell.angle_beta   90.00
_cell.angle_gamma   90.00
#
_symmetry.space_group_name_H-M   'P 1'
#
loop_
_entity.id
_entity.type
_entity.pdbx_description
1 polymer ?
#
loop_
_entity_poly.entity_id
_entity_poly.type
_entity_poly.pdbx_seq_one_letter_code
_entity_poly.pdbx_strand_id
1 'polypeptide(L)' 'MKKHILLYGGILIITLSFLGLYNLLAPRVGPIGNGPPTTFIWFIFSIPILIGLALTATSIVKFRNEKNTRN' A
#
# COMPACT_ATOMS: atom_id res chain seq x y z
N MET A 1 20.08 8.92 1.54
CA MET A 1 19.55 7.64 2.08
C MET A 1 18.06 7.70 2.43
N LYS A 2 17.57 8.66 3.25
CA LYS A 2 16.16 8.71 3.71
C LYS A 2 15.08 8.84 2.61
N LYS A 3 15.41 9.46 1.47
CA LYS A 3 14.46 9.76 0.38
C LYS A 3 14.01 8.50 -0.39
N HIS A 4 14.94 7.57 -0.57
CA HIS A 4 14.65 6.29 -1.22
C HIS A 4 13.89 5.34 -0.30
N ILE A 5 14.14 5.41 1.01
CA ILE A 5 13.43 4.60 2.01
C ILE A 5 11.92 4.89 2.00
N LEU A 6 11.50 6.16 1.85
CA LEU A 6 10.08 6.49 1.74
C LEU A 6 9.44 5.95 0.44
N LEU A 7 10.17 6.03 -0.68
CA LEU A 7 9.70 5.52 -1.97
C LEU A 7 9.57 4.00 -1.96
N TYR A 8 10.62 3.29 -1.56
CA TYR A 8 10.60 1.84 -1.45
C TYR A 8 9.61 1.37 -0.38
N GLY A 9 9.46 2.11 0.73
CA GLY A 9 8.46 1.83 1.76
C GLY A 9 7.02 1.95 1.24
N GLY A 10 6.70 2.99 0.47
CA GLY A 10 5.39 3.15 -0.17
C GLY A 10 5.07 2.00 -1.14
N ILE A 11 6.03 1.63 -1.99
CA ILE A 11 5.90 0.52 -2.94
C ILE A 11 5.71 -0.81 -2.20
N LEU A 12 6.44 -1.04 -1.11
CA LEU A 12 6.34 -2.26 -0.30
C LEU A 12 4.98 -2.36 0.38
N ILE A 13 4.46 -1.27 0.95
CA ILE A 13 3.12 -1.20 1.54
C ILE A 13 2.03 -1.51 0.50
N ILE A 14 2.14 -0.95 -0.70
CA ILE A 14 1.22 -1.23 -1.81
C ILE A 14 1.28 -2.72 -2.18
N THR A 15 2.48 -3.26 -2.35
CA THR A 15 2.69 -4.67 -2.71
C THR A 15 2.12 -5.62 -1.65
N LEU A 16 2.36 -5.34 -0.37
CA LEU A 16 1.79 -6.12 0.75
C LEU A 16 0.26 -6.02 0.80
N SER A 17 -0.31 -4.86 0.45
CA SER A 17 -1.77 -4.69 0.41
C SER A 17 -2.40 -5.58 -0.66
N PHE A 18 -1.80 -5.65 -1.85
CA PHE A 18 -2.23 -6.58 -2.90
C PHE A 18 -2.04 -8.05 -2.51
N LEU A 19 -0.92 -8.39 -1.85
CA LEU A 19 -0.68 -9.75 -1.36
C LEU A 19 -1.69 -10.15 -0.28
N GLY A 20 -2.04 -9.23 0.63
CA GLY A 20 -3.08 -9.44 1.64
C GLY A 20 -4.45 -9.65 1.00
N LEU A 21 -4.80 -8.82 0.00
CA LEU A 21 -6.04 -8.96 -0.76
C LEU A 21 -6.11 -10.32 -1.47
N TYR A 22 -5.02 -10.76 -2.11
CA TYR A 22 -4.94 -12.07 -2.74
C TYR A 22 -5.17 -13.21 -1.74
N ASN A 23 -4.54 -13.17 -0.56
CA ASN A 23 -4.73 -14.19 0.48
C ASN A 23 -6.12 -14.19 1.12
N LEU A 24 -6.82 -13.05 1.08
CA LEU A 24 -8.19 -12.90 1.59
C LEU A 24 -9.24 -13.33 0.57
N LEU A 25 -9.00 -13.12 -0.73
CA LEU A 25 -9.88 -13.57 -1.81
C LEU A 25 -9.58 -14.98 -2.33
N ALA A 26 -8.39 -15.52 -2.05
CA ALA A 26 -8.04 -16.87 -2.45
C ALA A 26 -9.08 -17.85 -1.91
N PRO A 27 -9.70 -18.69 -2.76
CA PRO A 27 -10.72 -19.63 -2.33
C PRO A 27 -10.11 -20.61 -1.32
N ARG A 28 -10.46 -20.41 -0.04
CA ARG A 28 -10.04 -21.33 1.03
C ARG A 28 -10.90 -22.57 0.93
N VAL A 29 -10.37 -23.61 0.31
CA VAL A 29 -10.90 -24.98 0.37
C VAL A 29 -10.67 -25.54 1.78
N GLY A 30 -11.45 -25.08 2.76
CA GLY A 30 -11.37 -25.54 4.15
C GLY A 30 -12.71 -25.38 4.87
N PRO A 31 -12.98 -26.16 5.94
CA PRO A 31 -14.28 -26.24 6.63
C PRO A 31 -14.65 -24.99 7.44
N ILE A 32 -13.91 -23.90 7.26
CA ILE A 32 -14.02 -22.66 8.03
C ILE A 32 -15.07 -21.81 7.31
N GLY A 33 -16.29 -21.80 7.87
CA GLY A 33 -17.49 -21.15 7.33
C GLY A 33 -17.31 -19.67 6.97
N ASN A 34 -18.26 -19.16 6.18
CA ASN A 34 -18.38 -17.78 5.67
C ASN A 34 -17.16 -16.91 5.98
N GLY A 35 -16.23 -16.84 5.03
CA GLY A 35 -15.02 -16.02 5.14
C GLY A 35 -15.30 -14.58 5.58
N PRO A 36 -14.25 -13.82 5.96
CA PRO A 36 -14.42 -12.47 6.51
C PRO A 36 -15.31 -11.62 5.59
N PRO A 37 -16.22 -10.81 6.16
CA PRO A 37 -17.18 -10.06 5.37
C PRO A 37 -16.48 -9.20 4.32
N THR A 38 -17.01 -9.22 3.10
CA THR A 38 -16.42 -8.54 1.94
C THR A 38 -16.09 -7.08 2.24
N THR A 39 -16.96 -6.38 2.97
CA THR A 39 -16.76 -4.99 3.41
C THR A 39 -15.47 -4.80 4.23
N PHE A 40 -15.15 -5.76 5.10
CA PHE A 40 -13.96 -5.71 5.95
C PHE A 40 -12.67 -5.95 5.15
N ILE A 41 -12.72 -6.86 4.16
CA ILE A 41 -11.60 -7.11 3.24
C ILE A 41 -11.26 -5.84 2.45
N TRP A 42 -12.27 -5.19 1.87
CA TRP A 42 -12.06 -3.94 1.12
C TRP A 42 -11.59 -2.80 2.01
N PHE A 43 -12.07 -2.71 3.26
CA PHE A 43 -11.60 -1.70 4.21
C PHE A 43 -10.12 -1.87 4.54
N ILE A 44 -9.70 -3.10 4.86
CA ILE A 44 -8.29 -3.44 5.13
C ILE A 44 -7.39 -3.21 3.92
N PHE A 45 -7.91 -3.34 2.70
CA PHE A 45 -7.16 -3.08 1.48
C PHE A 45 -7.06 -1.57 1.15
N SER A 46 -8.17 -0.84 1.30
CA SER A 46 -8.29 0.55 0.85
C SER A 46 -7.42 1.51 1.66
N ILE A 47 -7.42 1.37 2.98
CA ILE A 47 -6.68 2.25 3.90
C ILE A 47 -5.16 2.22 3.63
N PRO A 48 -4.48 1.06 3.64
CA PRO A 48 -3.03 1.02 3.42
C PRO A 48 -2.64 1.41 1.98
N ILE A 49 -3.50 1.18 0.97
CA ILE A 49 -3.27 1.70 -0.39
C ILE A 49 -3.26 3.22 -0.41
N LEU A 50 -4.23 3.87 0.24
CA LEU A 50 -4.29 5.33 0.30
C LEU A 50 -3.06 5.91 1.01
N ILE A 51 -2.62 5.27 2.09
CA ILE A 51 -1.40 5.64 2.82
C ILE A 51 -0.16 5.45 1.94
N GLY A 52 -0.04 4.33 1.25
CA GLY A 52 1.08 4.04 0.33
C GLY A 52 1.15 5.04 -0.82
N LEU A 53 0.01 5.42 -1.40
CA LEU A 53 -0.10 6.45 -2.43
C LEU A 53 0.33 7.82 -1.89
N ALA A 54 -0.16 8.22 -0.71
CA ALA A 54 0.19 9.49 -0.08
C ALA A 54 1.70 9.59 0.24
N LEU A 55 2.29 8.52 0.77
CA LEU A 55 3.74 8.44 1.01
C LEU A 55 4.56 8.52 -0.28
N THR A 56 4.10 7.86 -1.34
CA THR A 56 4.76 7.91 -2.63
C THR A 56 4.67 9.30 -3.25
N ALA A 57 3.49 9.92 -3.24
CA ALA A 57 3.26 11.27 -3.75
C ALA A 57 4.08 12.32 -2.99
N THR A 58 4.08 12.28 -1.65
CA THR A 58 4.88 13.20 -0.83
C THR A 58 6.38 13.06 -1.08
N SER A 59 6.86 11.83 -1.29
CA SER A 59 8.26 11.59 -1.65
C SER A 59 8.61 12.19 -3.02
N ILE A 60 7.74 12.03 -4.03
CA ILE A 60 7.93 12.62 -5.36
C ILE A 60 7.96 14.15 -5.30
N VAL A 61 7.00 14.77 -4.60
CA VAL A 61 6.93 16.24 -4.43
C VAL A 61 8.20 16.76 -3.75
N LYS A 62 8.64 16.10 -2.68
CA LYS A 62 9.87 16.47 -1.97
C LYS A 62 11.09 16.38 -2.88
N PHE A 63 11.19 15.33 -3.71
CA PHE A 63 12.27 15.16 -4.67
C PHE A 63 12.28 16.27 -5.74
N ARG A 64 11.09 16.69 -6.19
CA ARG A 64 10.93 17.77 -7.18
C ARG A 64 11.32 19.14 -6.61
N ASN A 65 10.92 19.44 -5.37
CA ASN A 65 11.27 20.70 -4.71
C ASN A 65 12.76 20.80 -4.41
N GLU A 66 13.42 19.71 -3.98
CA GLU A 66 14.87 19.70 -3.78
C GLU A 66 15.66 19.92 -5.07
N LYS A 67 15.13 19.45 -6.21
CA LYS A 67 15.72 19.73 -7.52
C LYS A 67 15.58 21.21 -7.90
N ASN A 68 14.45 21.83 -7.55
CA ASN A 68 14.17 23.23 -7.86
C ASN A 68 14.99 24.22 -7.01
N THR A 69 15.32 23.87 -5.76
CA THR A 69 16.16 24.72 -4.88
C THR A 69 17.66 24.67 -5.22
N ARG A 70 18.09 23.79 -6.12
CA ARG A 70 19.49 23.66 -6.54
C ARG A 70 19.82 24.26 -7.92
N ASN A 71 18.82 24.80 -8.62
CA ASN A 71 19.00 25.62 -9.83
C ASN A 71 18.86 27.10 -9.46
#